data_AF-A0AAW0XPE4-F1
#
_entry.id   AF-A0AAW0XPE4-F1
#
_cell.length_a   1.000
_cell.length_b   1.000
_cell.length_c   1.000
_cell.angle_alpha   90.00
_cell.angle_beta   90.00
_cell.angle_gamma   90.00
#
_symmetry.space_group_name_H-M   'P 1'
#
loop_
_entity.id
_entity.type
_entity.pdbx_description
1 polymer ?
#
loop_
_entity_poly.entity_id
_entity_poly.type
_entity_poly.pdbx_seq_one_letter_code
_entity_poly.pdbx_strand_id
1 'polypeptide(L)'
;MALLGCVPGCIFVGLVILPTFYQLKLVSINEGGVRAVVYTDVLQTLIMFGGVLAVVIICCVDLGGVDNVWDIALQGGRIKFFDLNTSLYERHTLLSTMVYGCYLIVSDVGFNQSSYQRFASLKTLQTAQRLVLFFLIGLFLLWIVFDFSGLVAFATYSKCDPLTSGRISKPDQIIPFLVSDKLSHLSGMSGVFVAAVYGGVLSTLSSCGNSCACVIWEDFLKDRPYYHRLSDAKATNIIKLLSVGSGLAAIIMSLMVEKLGSIHHVASSILSAISGPLSGLFISGICMPWVSAQGAIVGFLTSLVFSVWVVIGKFLRGGGSPARLPLSIEGCSGNLTHFFNTTVNNSLTNILLTDVHLVNISV
;
A
#
# COMPACT_ATOMS: atom_id res chain seq x y z
N MET A 1 -17.62 -13.91 -13.94
CA MET A 1 -17.23 -12.69 -14.70
C MET A 1 -15.89 -12.15 -14.19
N ALA A 2 -14.88 -13.03 -14.01
CA ALA A 2 -13.68 -12.75 -13.22
C ALA A 2 -12.36 -12.98 -14.00
N LEU A 3 -12.43 -13.25 -15.31
CA LEU A 3 -11.26 -13.51 -16.18
C LEU A 3 -11.08 -12.48 -17.31
N LEU A 4 -12.02 -11.54 -17.48
CA LEU A 4 -11.90 -10.42 -18.43
C LEU A 4 -11.31 -9.13 -17.79
N GLY A 5 -10.94 -9.16 -16.51
CA GLY A 5 -10.66 -7.94 -15.73
C GLY A 5 -9.18 -7.59 -15.47
N CYS A 6 -8.23 -8.53 -15.57
CA CYS A 6 -6.84 -8.27 -15.14
C CYS A 6 -5.93 -7.77 -16.28
N VAL A 7 -5.95 -8.41 -17.45
CA VAL A 7 -5.10 -7.96 -18.58
C VAL A 7 -5.68 -6.71 -19.26
N PRO A 8 -6.99 -6.64 -19.57
CA PRO A 8 -7.59 -5.42 -20.11
C PRO A 8 -7.64 -4.29 -19.09
N GLY A 9 -7.76 -4.60 -17.78
CA GLY A 9 -7.79 -3.60 -16.71
C GLY A 9 -6.44 -2.90 -16.51
N CYS A 10 -5.33 -3.63 -16.49
CA CYS A 10 -3.99 -3.04 -16.39
C CYS A 10 -3.57 -2.30 -17.68
N ILE A 11 -3.97 -2.82 -18.85
CA ILE A 11 -3.80 -2.13 -20.14
C ILE A 11 -4.67 -0.87 -20.20
N PHE A 12 -5.92 -0.92 -19.76
CA PHE A 12 -6.83 0.24 -19.72
C PHE A 12 -6.36 1.27 -18.69
N VAL A 13 -5.94 0.86 -17.50
CA VAL A 13 -5.38 1.75 -16.48
C VAL A 13 -4.07 2.39 -16.96
N GLY A 14 -3.21 1.63 -17.64
CA GLY A 14 -1.89 2.11 -18.06
C GLY A 14 -1.83 2.88 -19.38
N LEU A 15 -2.60 2.46 -20.40
CA LEU A 15 -2.64 3.08 -21.73
C LEU A 15 -3.76 4.12 -21.88
N VAL A 16 -4.85 3.99 -21.11
CA VAL A 16 -5.96 4.95 -21.16
C VAL A 16 -5.90 5.84 -19.93
N ILE A 17 -5.96 5.32 -18.71
CA ILE A 17 -6.14 6.16 -17.52
C ILE A 17 -4.90 7.00 -17.19
N LEU A 18 -3.68 6.46 -17.26
CA LEU A 18 -2.45 7.22 -16.93
C LEU A 18 -2.20 8.40 -17.89
N PRO A 19 -2.29 8.24 -19.23
CA PRO A 19 -2.24 9.36 -20.15
C PRO A 19 -3.44 10.29 -19.98
N THR A 20 -4.66 9.77 -19.79
CA THR A 20 -5.86 10.60 -19.65
C THR A 20 -5.85 11.40 -18.35
N PHE A 21 -5.31 10.88 -17.25
CA PHE A 21 -5.17 11.59 -15.98
C PHE A 21 -3.93 12.48 -15.91
N TYR A 22 -2.83 12.10 -16.55
CA TYR A 22 -1.71 13.02 -16.76
C TYR A 22 -2.16 14.21 -17.60
N GLN A 23 -2.94 13.96 -18.66
CA GLN A 23 -3.61 15.01 -19.44
C GLN A 23 -4.65 15.76 -18.60
N LEU A 24 -5.50 15.11 -17.79
CA LEU A 24 -6.45 15.83 -16.91
C LEU A 24 -5.76 16.64 -15.84
N LYS A 25 -4.67 16.16 -15.24
CA LYS A 25 -3.88 16.88 -14.23
C LYS A 25 -3.09 18.00 -14.88
N LEU A 26 -2.58 17.81 -16.11
CA LEU A 26 -2.00 18.88 -16.91
C LEU A 26 -3.04 19.90 -17.38
N VAL A 27 -4.25 19.49 -17.74
CA VAL A 27 -5.39 20.37 -18.06
C VAL A 27 -5.81 21.12 -16.80
N SER A 28 -5.93 20.45 -15.66
CA SER A 28 -6.21 21.05 -14.35
C SER A 28 -5.13 22.03 -13.91
N ILE A 29 -3.86 21.76 -14.23
CA ILE A 29 -2.72 22.65 -13.93
C ILE A 29 -2.69 23.82 -14.92
N ASN A 30 -2.96 23.59 -16.21
CA ASN A 30 -3.01 24.63 -17.24
C ASN A 30 -4.20 25.57 -17.05
N GLU A 31 -5.34 25.07 -16.60
CA GLU A 31 -6.59 25.83 -16.45
C GLU A 31 -6.84 26.30 -15.00
N GLY A 32 -6.37 25.57 -13.98
CA GLY A 32 -6.66 25.81 -12.55
C GLY A 32 -5.46 25.75 -11.59
N GLY A 33 -4.25 25.45 -12.07
CA GLY A 33 -3.02 25.38 -11.28
C GLY A 33 -2.96 24.26 -10.23
N VAL A 34 -1.92 24.29 -9.38
CA VAL A 34 -1.72 23.33 -8.27
C VAL A 34 -2.90 23.31 -7.29
N ARG A 35 -3.67 24.41 -7.21
CA ARG A 35 -4.87 24.50 -6.36
C ARG A 35 -5.96 23.52 -6.78
N ALA A 36 -6.21 23.37 -8.08
CA ALA A 36 -7.23 22.44 -8.59
C ALA A 36 -6.94 20.99 -8.16
N VAL A 37 -5.67 20.58 -8.21
CA VAL A 37 -5.23 19.25 -7.75
C VAL A 37 -5.52 19.03 -6.27
N VAL A 38 -5.28 20.04 -5.44
CA VAL A 38 -5.56 19.94 -4.00
C VAL A 38 -7.06 19.77 -3.75
N TYR A 39 -7.92 20.51 -4.46
CA TYR A 39 -9.37 20.36 -4.32
C TYR A 39 -9.87 18.97 -4.74
N THR A 40 -9.34 18.41 -5.83
CA THR A 40 -9.71 17.04 -6.25
C THR A 40 -9.25 16.00 -5.24
N ASP A 41 -8.03 16.12 -4.70
CA ASP A 41 -7.51 15.20 -3.68
C ASP A 41 -8.33 15.26 -2.39
N VAL A 42 -8.78 16.46 -1.99
CA VAL A 42 -9.65 16.65 -0.82
C VAL A 42 -11.01 15.99 -1.05
N LEU A 43 -11.68 16.28 -2.17
CA LEU A 43 -12.99 15.70 -2.49
C LEU A 43 -12.93 14.17 -2.50
N GLN A 44 -11.90 13.61 -3.14
CA GLN A 44 -11.72 12.18 -3.26
C GLN A 44 -11.41 11.51 -1.91
N THR A 45 -10.63 12.17 -1.04
CA THR A 45 -10.40 11.71 0.34
C THR A 45 -11.70 11.71 1.15
N LEU A 46 -12.51 12.76 1.03
CA LEU A 46 -13.81 12.86 1.71
C LEU A 46 -14.78 11.77 1.27
N ILE A 47 -14.85 11.48 -0.04
CA ILE A 47 -15.72 10.42 -0.56
C ILE A 47 -15.26 9.04 -0.07
N MET A 48 -13.95 8.75 -0.13
CA MET A 48 -13.41 7.47 0.32
C MET A 48 -13.63 7.27 1.82
N PHE A 49 -13.31 8.28 2.63
CA PHE A 49 -13.49 8.24 4.08
C PHE A 49 -14.97 8.18 4.47
N GLY A 50 -15.81 9.01 3.85
CA GLY A 50 -17.25 9.02 4.09
C GLY A 50 -17.91 7.68 3.73
N GLY A 51 -17.47 7.03 2.65
CA GLY A 51 -17.96 5.71 2.25
C GLY A 51 -17.62 4.62 3.28
N VAL A 52 -16.37 4.56 3.74
CA VAL A 52 -15.97 3.61 4.80
C VAL A 52 -16.70 3.90 6.10
N LEU A 53 -16.79 5.17 6.50
CA LEU A 53 -17.45 5.56 7.75
C LEU A 53 -18.96 5.21 7.72
N ALA A 54 -19.64 5.47 6.60
CA ALA A 54 -21.05 5.12 6.45
C ALA A 54 -21.29 3.62 6.61
N VAL A 55 -20.43 2.80 6.01
CA VAL A 55 -20.52 1.33 6.09
C VAL A 55 -20.22 0.83 7.49
N VAL A 56 -19.21 1.40 8.16
CA VAL A 56 -18.91 1.11 9.56
C VAL A 56 -20.13 1.38 10.44
N ILE A 57 -20.78 2.54 10.28
CA ILE A 57 -21.97 2.90 11.06
C ILE A 57 -23.11 1.92 10.80
N ILE A 58 -23.43 1.64 9.53
CA ILE A 58 -24.51 0.71 9.15
C ILE A 58 -24.25 -0.68 9.74
N CYS A 59 -23.03 -1.21 9.61
CA CYS A 59 -22.69 -2.53 10.11
C CYS A 59 -22.73 -2.61 11.64
N CYS A 60 -22.27 -1.56 12.33
CA CYS A 60 -22.38 -1.48 13.78
C CYS A 60 -23.85 -1.50 14.23
N VAL A 61 -24.74 -0.78 13.53
CA VAL A 61 -26.18 -0.80 13.83
C VAL A 61 -26.78 -2.18 13.54
N ASP A 62 -26.47 -2.79 12.40
CA ASP A 62 -26.94 -4.14 12.02
C ASP A 62 -26.53 -5.21 13.04
N LEU A 63 -25.34 -5.07 13.62
CA LEU A 63 -24.78 -6.00 14.61
C LEU A 63 -25.26 -5.71 16.05
N GLY A 64 -26.10 -4.69 16.25
CA GLY A 64 -26.65 -4.35 17.56
C GLY A 64 -25.76 -3.45 18.43
N GLY A 65 -24.76 -2.79 17.84
CA GLY A 65 -23.88 -1.82 18.49
C GLY A 65 -22.39 -2.10 18.29
N VAL A 66 -21.57 -1.11 18.64
CA VAL A 66 -20.10 -1.22 18.61
C VAL A 66 -19.59 -2.27 19.60
N ASP A 67 -20.27 -2.42 20.74
CA ASP A 67 -19.89 -3.39 21.78
C ASP A 67 -19.97 -4.83 21.24
N ASN A 68 -21.03 -5.16 20.48
CA ASN A 68 -21.17 -6.47 19.86
C ASN A 68 -20.09 -6.75 18.81
N VAL A 69 -19.71 -5.74 18.02
CA VAL A 69 -18.58 -5.85 17.07
C VAL A 69 -17.30 -6.19 17.82
N TRP A 70 -17.07 -5.51 18.94
CA TRP A 70 -15.90 -5.71 19.78
C TRP A 70 -15.87 -7.11 20.39
N ASP A 71 -16.99 -7.57 20.93
CA ASP A 71 -17.10 -8.91 21.54
C ASP A 71 -16.88 -10.02 20.52
N ILE A 72 -17.43 -9.90 19.30
CA ILE A 72 -17.19 -10.86 18.21
C ILE A 72 -15.71 -10.89 17.83
N ALA A 73 -15.07 -9.71 17.74
CA ALA A 73 -13.65 -9.61 17.42
C ALA A 73 -12.75 -10.17 18.54
N LEU A 74 -13.15 -10.00 19.80
CA LEU A 74 -12.46 -10.55 20.96
C LEU A 74 -12.55 -12.08 20.98
N GLN A 75 -13.76 -12.64 20.79
CA GLN A 75 -13.98 -14.09 20.69
C GLN A 75 -13.25 -14.72 19.50
N GLY A 76 -13.15 -13.99 18.39
CA GLY A 76 -12.37 -14.37 17.22
C GLY A 76 -10.84 -14.24 17.39
N GLY A 77 -10.36 -13.83 18.57
CA GLY A 77 -8.94 -13.68 18.88
C GLY A 77 -8.23 -12.59 18.08
N ARG A 78 -8.98 -11.62 17.54
CA ARG A 78 -8.46 -10.57 16.65
C ARG A 78 -7.92 -9.36 17.39
N ILE A 79 -8.27 -9.22 18.67
CA ILE A 79 -7.87 -8.10 19.51
C ILE A 79 -6.68 -8.52 20.38
N LYS A 80 -5.50 -7.99 20.08
CA LYS A 80 -4.27 -8.19 20.87
C LYS A 80 -3.51 -6.86 20.98
N PHE A 81 -3.75 -6.09 22.04
CA PHE A 81 -3.12 -4.77 22.20
C PHE A 81 -1.68 -4.83 22.70
N PHE A 82 -1.42 -5.67 23.70
CA PHE A 82 -0.17 -5.64 24.46
C PHE A 82 0.63 -6.93 24.30
N ASP A 83 0.93 -7.30 23.05
CA ASP A 83 1.85 -8.40 22.78
C ASP A 83 3.30 -7.90 22.94
N LEU A 84 3.88 -8.13 24.13
CA LEU A 84 5.24 -7.72 24.50
C LEU A 84 6.30 -8.77 24.16
N ASN A 85 5.98 -9.75 23.32
CA ASN A 85 6.98 -10.72 22.90
C ASN A 85 8.16 -10.01 22.21
N THR A 86 9.37 -10.41 22.59
CA THR A 86 10.63 -9.86 22.05
C THR A 86 11.20 -10.70 20.92
N SER A 87 10.49 -11.75 20.51
CA SER A 87 10.87 -12.60 19.38
C SER A 87 10.99 -11.79 18.09
N LEU A 88 12.20 -11.78 17.50
CA LEU A 88 12.46 -11.16 16.20
C LEU A 88 11.81 -11.91 15.03
N TYR A 89 11.26 -13.11 15.27
CA TYR A 89 10.56 -13.91 14.26
C TYR A 89 9.07 -13.58 14.20
N GLU A 90 8.52 -12.95 15.23
CA GLU A 90 7.12 -12.52 15.21
C GLU A 90 6.96 -11.25 14.39
N ARG A 91 5.99 -11.27 13.48
CA ARG A 91 5.82 -10.21 12.49
C ARG A 91 5.41 -8.88 13.13
N HIS A 92 4.44 -8.94 14.04
CA HIS A 92 3.85 -7.77 14.69
C HIS A 92 3.78 -8.01 16.19
N THR A 93 4.64 -7.32 16.92
CA THR A 93 4.56 -7.18 18.38
C THR A 93 4.36 -5.70 18.68
N LEU A 94 4.02 -5.34 19.93
CA LEU A 94 3.83 -3.95 20.29
C LEU A 94 5.09 -3.13 20.02
N LEU A 95 6.25 -3.67 20.41
CA LEU A 95 7.54 -3.00 20.25
C LEU A 95 7.92 -2.88 18.77
N SER A 96 7.82 -3.97 18.00
CA SER A 96 8.19 -3.93 16.58
C SER A 96 7.29 -2.97 15.80
N THR A 97 5.99 -2.95 16.10
CA THR A 97 5.03 -2.07 15.45
C THR A 97 5.24 -0.61 15.83
N MET A 98 5.53 -0.31 17.11
CA MET A 98 5.79 1.05 17.57
C MET A 98 7.07 1.62 16.94
N VAL A 99 8.17 0.86 16.98
CA VAL A 99 9.45 1.28 16.37
C VAL A 99 9.29 1.47 14.86
N TYR A 100 8.65 0.52 14.17
CA TYR A 100 8.40 0.61 12.74
C TYR A 100 7.47 1.78 12.37
N GLY A 101 6.40 2.03 13.16
CA GLY A 101 5.48 3.14 12.94
C GLY A 101 6.16 4.50 13.09
N CYS A 102 6.97 4.69 14.14
CA CYS A 102 7.79 5.89 14.31
C CYS A 102 8.75 6.08 13.13
N TYR A 103 9.42 5.01 12.71
CA TYR A 103 10.32 5.05 11.55
C TYR A 103 9.59 5.46 10.26
N LEU A 104 8.43 4.87 9.97
CA LEU A 104 7.65 5.19 8.78
C LEU A 104 7.28 6.67 8.71
N ILE A 105 6.81 7.26 9.82
CA ILE A 105 6.43 8.67 9.87
C ILE A 105 7.65 9.57 9.68
N VAL A 106 8.76 9.30 10.36
CA VAL A 106 9.98 10.10 10.23
C VAL A 106 10.53 10.00 8.80
N SER A 107 10.52 8.80 8.21
CA SER A 107 11.02 8.61 6.85
C SER A 107 10.14 9.30 5.81
N ASP A 108 8.82 9.24 5.95
CA ASP A 108 7.89 9.84 4.99
C ASP A 108 7.85 11.37 5.08
N VAL A 109 7.92 11.94 6.28
CA VAL A 109 7.91 13.41 6.45
C VAL A 109 9.31 14.01 6.25
N GLY A 110 10.35 13.32 6.71
CA GLY A 110 11.71 13.87 6.79
C GLY A 110 12.58 13.64 5.56
N PHE A 111 12.48 12.46 4.92
CA PHE A 111 13.41 12.05 3.85
C PHE A 111 12.73 11.83 2.50
N ASN A 112 11.40 11.89 2.42
CA ASN A 112 10.68 11.71 1.17
C ASN A 112 10.65 13.00 0.35
N GLN A 113 11.02 12.90 -0.93
CA GLN A 113 11.08 14.05 -1.83
C GLN A 113 9.74 14.75 -2.01
N SER A 114 8.63 14.01 -2.06
CA SER A 114 7.30 14.62 -2.21
C SER A 114 6.92 15.50 -1.01
N SER A 115 7.31 15.08 0.19
CA SER A 115 7.08 15.82 1.44
C SER A 115 7.96 17.05 1.51
N TYR A 116 9.25 16.90 1.19
CA TYR A 116 10.19 18.01 1.11
C TYR A 116 9.72 19.12 0.16
N GLN A 117 9.29 18.78 -1.06
CA GLN A 117 8.79 19.74 -2.04
C GLN A 117 7.58 20.53 -1.54
N ARG A 118 6.67 19.87 -0.82
CA ARG A 118 5.49 20.52 -0.21
C ARG A 118 5.89 21.50 0.88
N PHE A 119 6.84 21.15 1.73
CA PHE A 119 7.29 22.03 2.81
C PHE A 119 8.15 23.20 2.30
N ALA A 120 9.01 22.96 1.32
CA ALA A 120 9.86 23.99 0.71
C ALA A 120 9.05 25.06 -0.04
N SER A 121 7.83 24.75 -0.46
CA SER A 121 6.93 25.69 -1.13
C SER A 121 6.19 26.64 -0.16
N LEU A 122 6.36 26.46 1.15
CA LEU A 122 5.68 27.27 2.17
C LEU A 122 6.50 28.53 2.52
N LYS A 123 5.80 29.61 2.86
CA LYS A 123 6.42 30.91 3.16
C LYS A 123 7.27 30.92 4.43
N THR A 124 6.92 30.11 5.43
CA THR A 124 7.59 30.12 6.74
C THR A 124 7.71 28.73 7.35
N LEU A 125 8.78 28.51 8.10
CA LEU A 125 9.04 27.25 8.82
C LEU A 125 7.93 26.93 9.84
N GLN A 126 7.42 27.93 10.55
CA GLN A 126 6.33 27.73 11.53
C GLN A 126 5.06 27.20 10.86
N THR A 127 4.77 27.63 9.63
CA THR A 127 3.61 27.11 8.88
C THR A 127 3.83 25.65 8.50
N ALA A 128 5.04 25.28 8.08
CA ALA A 128 5.41 23.89 7.80
C ALA A 128 5.24 22.99 9.03
N GLN A 129 5.73 23.43 10.21
CA GLN A 129 5.60 22.68 11.46
C GLN A 129 4.14 22.46 11.87
N ARG A 130 3.29 23.50 11.77
CA ARG A 130 1.85 23.36 12.05
C ARG A 130 1.16 22.42 11.07
N LEU A 131 1.52 22.49 9.78
CA LEU A 131 0.97 21.59 8.76
C LEU A 131 1.35 20.13 9.02
N VAL A 132 2.59 19.86 9.43
CA VAL A 132 3.00 18.51 9.85
C VAL A 132 2.14 18.03 11.02
N LEU A 133 1.89 18.87 12.02
CA LEU A 133 1.03 18.48 13.15
C LEU A 133 -0.39 18.13 12.71
N PHE A 134 -1.02 18.97 11.88
CA PHE A 134 -2.36 18.67 11.35
C PHE A 134 -2.38 17.40 10.49
N PHE A 135 -1.34 17.17 9.69
CA PHE A 135 -1.17 15.95 8.91
C PHE A 135 -1.10 14.70 9.80
N LEU A 136 -0.29 14.73 10.86
CA LEU A 136 -0.14 13.61 11.79
C LEU A 136 -1.46 13.30 12.52
N ILE A 137 -2.18 14.33 12.99
CA ILE A 137 -3.50 14.16 13.62
C ILE A 137 -4.49 13.56 12.63
N GLY A 138 -4.55 14.09 11.40
CA GLY A 138 -5.44 13.56 10.36
C GLY A 138 -5.12 12.11 10.00
N LEU A 139 -3.84 11.77 9.84
CA LEU A 139 -3.40 10.41 9.53
C LEU A 139 -3.75 9.43 10.65
N PHE A 140 -3.55 9.83 11.90
CA PHE A 140 -3.91 9.02 13.07
C PHE A 140 -5.42 8.72 13.13
N LEU A 141 -6.26 9.72 12.89
CA LEU A 141 -7.72 9.54 12.84
C LEU A 141 -8.15 8.61 11.70
N LEU A 142 -7.52 8.75 10.52
CA LEU A 142 -7.79 7.88 9.38
C LEU A 142 -7.41 6.42 9.66
N TRP A 143 -6.24 6.18 10.28
CA TRP A 143 -5.80 4.83 10.64
C TRP A 143 -6.76 4.15 11.61
N ILE A 144 -7.24 4.85 12.64
CA ILE A 144 -8.24 4.30 13.57
C ILE A 144 -9.48 3.82 12.83
N VAL A 145 -10.01 4.62 11.90
CA VAL A 145 -11.21 4.26 11.15
C VAL A 145 -10.95 3.08 10.21
N PHE A 146 -9.80 3.03 9.54
CA PHE A 146 -9.47 1.90 8.67
C PHE A 146 -9.26 0.60 9.45
N ASP A 147 -8.52 0.64 10.56
CA ASP A 147 -8.29 -0.53 11.40
C ASP A 147 -9.62 -1.04 11.99
N PHE A 148 -10.46 -0.12 12.48
CA PHE A 148 -11.78 -0.46 12.98
C PHE A 148 -12.69 -1.00 11.86
N SER A 149 -12.62 -0.48 10.65
CA SER A 149 -13.37 -1.01 9.50
C SER A 149 -12.99 -2.46 9.17
N GLY A 150 -11.74 -2.86 9.41
CA GLY A 150 -11.29 -4.25 9.29
C GLY A 150 -11.92 -5.16 10.36
N LEU A 151 -12.04 -4.69 11.61
CA LEU A 151 -12.75 -5.42 12.67
C LEU A 151 -14.24 -5.55 12.35
N VAL A 152 -14.87 -4.47 11.88
CA VAL A 152 -16.29 -4.47 11.48
C VAL A 152 -16.51 -5.46 10.33
N ALA A 153 -15.65 -5.45 9.31
CA ALA A 153 -15.72 -6.41 8.21
C ALA A 153 -15.65 -7.86 8.71
N PHE A 154 -14.74 -8.15 9.64
CA PHE A 154 -14.65 -9.47 10.27
C PHE A 154 -15.93 -9.82 11.05
N ALA A 155 -16.45 -8.90 11.88
CA ALA A 155 -17.65 -9.15 12.68
C ALA A 155 -18.89 -9.39 11.80
N THR A 156 -19.07 -8.59 10.74
CA THR A 156 -20.16 -8.73 9.77
C THR A 156 -20.12 -10.09 9.06
N TYR A 157 -18.93 -10.57 8.70
CA TYR A 157 -18.75 -11.83 7.97
C TYR A 157 -18.27 -12.99 8.85
N SER A 158 -18.40 -12.88 10.16
CA SER A 158 -17.90 -13.87 11.13
C SER A 158 -18.45 -15.28 10.90
N LYS A 159 -19.71 -15.40 10.45
CA LYS A 159 -20.38 -16.68 10.16
C LYS A 159 -20.20 -17.18 8.73
N CYS A 160 -20.00 -16.25 7.78
CA CYS A 160 -19.84 -16.58 6.37
C CYS A 160 -18.80 -15.66 5.75
N ASP A 161 -17.56 -16.12 5.78
CA ASP A 161 -16.45 -15.35 5.26
C ASP A 161 -16.47 -15.31 3.71
N PRO A 162 -16.46 -14.12 3.09
CA PRO A 162 -16.55 -13.97 1.63
C PRO A 162 -15.30 -14.49 0.90
N LEU A 163 -14.14 -14.55 1.56
CA LEU A 163 -12.90 -15.03 0.96
C LEU A 163 -12.92 -16.56 0.85
N THR A 164 -13.28 -17.23 1.93
CA THR A 164 -13.31 -18.69 2.03
C THR A 164 -14.50 -19.29 1.26
N SER A 165 -15.60 -18.55 1.14
CA SER A 165 -16.75 -18.91 0.30
C SER A 165 -16.57 -18.60 -1.20
N GLY A 166 -15.45 -17.97 -1.60
CA GLY A 166 -15.13 -17.69 -3.00
C GLY A 166 -15.87 -16.49 -3.61
N ARG A 167 -16.53 -15.66 -2.80
CA ARG A 167 -17.16 -14.40 -3.25
C ARG A 167 -16.12 -13.33 -3.57
N ILE A 168 -14.99 -13.34 -2.86
CA ILE A 168 -13.80 -12.53 -3.17
C ILE A 168 -12.60 -13.45 -3.39
N SER A 169 -11.69 -13.04 -4.28
CA SER A 169 -10.51 -13.84 -4.63
C SER A 169 -9.28 -13.46 -3.82
N LYS A 170 -9.18 -12.20 -3.39
CA LYS A 170 -8.03 -11.66 -2.64
C LYS A 170 -8.50 -11.00 -1.34
N PRO A 171 -7.73 -11.10 -0.24
CA PRO A 171 -8.07 -10.48 1.05
C PRO A 171 -8.27 -8.96 0.95
N ASP A 172 -7.47 -8.30 0.10
CA ASP A 172 -7.46 -6.84 -0.07
C ASP A 172 -8.78 -6.30 -0.68
N GLN A 173 -9.66 -7.19 -1.16
CA GLN A 173 -10.97 -6.84 -1.72
C GLN A 173 -12.08 -6.74 -0.67
N ILE A 174 -11.80 -7.05 0.60
CA ILE A 174 -12.83 -7.15 1.65
C ILE A 174 -13.56 -5.82 1.90
N ILE A 175 -12.85 -4.70 1.96
CA ILE A 175 -13.47 -3.38 2.23
C ILE A 175 -14.30 -2.91 1.01
N PRO A 176 -13.78 -2.94 -0.23
CA PRO A 176 -14.61 -2.67 -1.41
C PRO A 176 -15.85 -3.57 -1.50
N PHE A 177 -15.70 -4.86 -1.16
CA PHE A 177 -16.82 -5.80 -1.12
C PHE A 177 -17.85 -5.41 -0.06
N LEU A 178 -17.42 -5.09 1.17
CA LEU A 178 -18.30 -4.64 2.25
C LEU A 178 -19.08 -3.39 1.86
N VAL A 179 -18.41 -2.41 1.23
CA VAL A 179 -19.07 -1.19 0.74
C VAL A 179 -20.11 -1.52 -0.32
N SER A 180 -19.78 -2.38 -1.28
CA SER A 180 -20.70 -2.76 -2.34
C SER A 180 -21.88 -3.60 -1.85
N ASP A 181 -21.67 -4.45 -0.85
CA ASP A 181 -22.69 -5.32 -0.25
C ASP A 181 -23.69 -4.49 0.57
N LYS A 182 -23.18 -3.67 1.49
CA LYS A 182 -23.99 -2.90 2.45
C LYS A 182 -24.61 -1.63 1.87
N LEU A 183 -23.94 -0.96 0.93
CA LEU A 183 -24.50 0.21 0.24
C LEU A 183 -25.22 -0.13 -1.07
N SER A 184 -25.53 -1.41 -1.31
CA SER A 184 -26.24 -1.85 -2.52
C SER A 184 -27.61 -1.19 -2.71
N HIS A 185 -28.27 -0.79 -1.62
CA HIS A 185 -29.54 -0.06 -1.62
C HIS A 185 -29.43 1.38 -2.15
N LEU A 186 -28.23 1.98 -2.10
CA LEU A 186 -27.96 3.31 -2.63
C LEU A 186 -27.38 3.18 -4.05
N SER A 187 -28.25 3.28 -5.05
CA SER A 187 -27.86 3.22 -6.46
C SER A 187 -26.71 4.18 -6.77
N GLY A 188 -25.59 3.63 -7.27
CA GLY A 188 -24.41 4.40 -7.70
C GLY A 188 -23.34 4.64 -6.63
N MET A 189 -23.61 4.42 -5.33
CA MET A 189 -22.63 4.69 -4.27
C MET A 189 -21.38 3.80 -4.35
N SER A 190 -21.56 2.52 -4.70
CA SER A 190 -20.43 1.60 -4.93
C SER A 190 -19.53 2.10 -6.07
N GLY A 191 -20.12 2.62 -7.15
CA GLY A 191 -19.38 3.20 -8.28
C GLY A 191 -18.62 4.46 -7.89
N VAL A 192 -19.25 5.37 -7.13
CA VAL A 192 -18.62 6.59 -6.61
C VAL A 192 -17.45 6.26 -5.67
N PHE A 193 -17.62 5.27 -4.78
CA PHE A 193 -16.56 4.82 -3.89
C PHE A 193 -15.37 4.24 -4.66
N VAL A 194 -15.63 3.32 -5.58
CA VAL A 194 -14.58 2.71 -6.41
C VAL A 194 -13.86 3.78 -7.24
N ALA A 195 -14.59 4.74 -7.83
CA ALA A 195 -14.00 5.87 -8.55
C ALA A 195 -13.09 6.73 -7.65
N ALA A 196 -13.52 7.01 -6.41
CA ALA A 196 -12.70 7.75 -5.45
C ALA A 196 -11.44 6.98 -5.03
N VAL A 197 -11.54 5.66 -4.81
CA VAL A 197 -10.37 4.81 -4.54
C VAL A 197 -9.38 4.84 -5.70
N TYR A 198 -9.87 4.68 -6.94
CA TYR A 198 -9.01 4.79 -8.13
C TYR A 198 -8.37 6.17 -8.25
N GLY A 199 -9.12 7.25 -8.00
CA GLY A 199 -8.57 8.61 -7.94
C GLY A 199 -7.37 8.70 -7.00
N GLY A 200 -7.43 8.02 -5.84
CA GLY A 200 -6.38 8.11 -4.81
C GLY A 200 -5.13 7.34 -5.13
N VAL A 201 -5.32 6.18 -5.77
CA VAL A 201 -4.21 5.44 -6.35
C VAL A 201 -3.51 6.29 -7.42
N LEU A 202 -4.28 6.96 -8.28
CA LEU A 202 -3.74 7.80 -9.34
C LEU A 202 -3.04 9.06 -8.82
N SER A 203 -3.59 9.71 -7.77
CA SER A 203 -2.97 10.90 -7.16
C SER A 203 -1.62 10.56 -6.51
N THR A 204 -1.53 9.40 -5.87
CA THR A 204 -0.29 8.85 -5.30
C THR A 204 0.71 8.51 -6.41
N LEU A 205 0.27 7.76 -7.43
CA LEU A 205 1.13 7.35 -8.55
C LEU A 205 1.72 8.56 -9.29
N SER A 206 0.91 9.59 -9.53
CA SER A 206 1.37 10.84 -10.12
C SER A 206 2.39 11.57 -9.24
N SER A 207 2.18 11.60 -7.92
CA SER A 207 3.11 12.25 -7.00
C SER A 207 4.45 11.51 -6.94
N CYS A 208 4.44 10.19 -6.80
CA CYS A 208 5.65 9.35 -6.83
C CYS A 208 6.38 9.47 -8.17
N GLY A 209 5.66 9.39 -9.29
CA GLY A 209 6.28 9.51 -10.62
C GLY A 209 6.88 10.90 -10.87
N ASN A 210 6.24 11.96 -10.37
CA ASN A 210 6.81 13.31 -10.42
C ASN A 210 8.06 13.42 -9.54
N SER A 211 8.02 12.92 -8.31
CA SER A 211 9.18 12.93 -7.42
C SER A 211 10.36 12.15 -8.00
N CYS A 212 10.14 10.96 -8.55
CA CYS A 212 11.17 10.20 -9.27
C CYS A 212 11.77 10.99 -10.42
N ALA A 213 10.94 11.62 -11.25
CA ALA A 213 11.40 12.44 -12.36
C ALA A 213 12.23 13.66 -11.90
N CYS A 214 11.81 14.32 -10.81
CA CYS A 214 12.54 15.41 -10.21
C CYS A 214 13.91 14.96 -9.66
N VAL A 215 13.97 13.82 -8.97
CA VAL A 215 15.23 13.25 -8.45
C VAL A 215 16.17 12.91 -9.61
N ILE A 216 15.69 12.26 -10.67
CA ILE A 216 16.49 11.97 -11.86
C ILE A 216 17.03 13.25 -12.49
N TRP A 217 16.18 14.28 -12.58
CA TRP A 217 16.57 15.56 -13.16
C TRP A 217 17.61 16.31 -12.32
N GLU A 218 17.30 16.60 -11.06
CA GLU A 218 18.14 17.41 -10.18
C GLU A 218 19.45 16.71 -9.84
N ASP A 219 19.42 15.40 -9.55
CA ASP A 219 20.61 14.70 -9.02
C ASP A 219 21.53 14.16 -10.11
N PHE A 220 21.01 13.87 -11.32
CA PHE A 220 21.79 13.19 -12.37
C PHE A 220 21.92 13.94 -13.69
N LEU A 221 20.91 14.71 -14.10
CA LEU A 221 20.86 15.31 -15.43
C LEU A 221 21.23 16.79 -15.44
N LYS A 222 20.76 17.58 -14.48
CA LYS A 222 20.86 19.05 -14.47
C LYS A 222 22.30 19.56 -14.56
N ASP A 223 23.22 18.90 -13.84
CA ASP A 223 24.63 19.29 -13.80
C ASP A 223 25.46 18.74 -14.97
N ARG A 224 24.84 17.98 -15.88
CA ARG A 224 25.53 17.51 -17.09
C ARG A 224 25.68 18.66 -18.09
N PRO A 225 26.83 18.76 -18.78
CA PRO A 225 27.17 19.91 -19.62
C PRO A 225 26.17 20.19 -20.76
N TYR A 226 25.51 19.15 -21.27
CA TYR A 226 24.45 19.28 -22.28
C TYR A 226 23.16 19.91 -21.74
N TYR A 227 22.79 19.58 -20.50
CA TYR A 227 21.51 19.98 -19.91
C TYR A 227 21.59 21.28 -19.10
N HIS A 228 22.80 21.65 -18.63
CA HIS A 228 23.03 22.85 -17.82
C HIS A 228 22.60 24.17 -18.50
N ARG A 229 22.54 24.21 -19.84
CA ARG A 229 22.15 25.40 -20.62
C ARG A 229 20.72 25.36 -21.14
N LEU A 230 19.90 24.40 -20.71
CA LEU A 230 18.52 24.30 -21.16
C LEU A 230 17.64 25.36 -20.48
N SER A 231 16.73 25.95 -21.25
CA SER A 231 15.66 26.80 -20.71
C SER A 231 14.70 25.98 -19.83
N ASP A 232 14.16 26.60 -18.78
CA ASP A 232 13.20 26.02 -17.84
C ASP A 232 12.01 25.32 -18.52
N ALA A 233 11.55 25.83 -19.66
CA ALA A 233 10.48 25.21 -20.44
C ALA A 233 10.88 23.85 -21.02
N LYS A 234 12.13 23.73 -21.52
CA LYS A 234 12.66 22.47 -22.05
C LYS A 234 12.98 21.49 -20.94
N ALA A 235 13.54 21.98 -19.83
CA ALA A 235 13.77 21.19 -18.61
C ALA A 235 12.44 20.58 -18.09
N THR A 236 11.40 21.40 -18.02
CA THR A 236 10.05 20.95 -17.62
C THR A 236 9.53 19.86 -18.54
N ASN A 237 9.67 19.99 -19.86
CA ASN A 237 9.23 18.95 -20.79
C ASN A 237 10.00 17.62 -20.62
N ILE A 238 11.28 17.67 -20.27
CA ILE A 238 12.08 16.48 -19.97
C ILE A 238 11.60 15.82 -18.67
N ILE A 239 11.39 16.60 -17.60
CA ILE A 239 10.83 16.08 -16.34
C ILE A 239 9.46 15.44 -16.58
N LYS A 240 8.63 16.05 -17.41
CA LYS A 240 7.33 15.49 -17.81
C LYS A 240 7.49 14.12 -18.49
N LEU A 241 8.41 14.00 -19.44
CA LEU A 241 8.69 12.75 -20.14
C LEU A 241 9.23 11.66 -19.18
N LEU A 242 10.15 12.03 -18.29
CA LEU A 242 10.68 11.12 -17.26
C LEU A 242 9.57 10.64 -16.31
N SER A 243 8.63 11.51 -15.96
CA SER A 243 7.50 11.17 -15.10
C SER A 243 6.61 10.11 -15.76
N VAL A 244 6.29 10.28 -17.05
CA VAL A 244 5.55 9.27 -17.83
C VAL A 244 6.32 7.94 -17.88
N GLY A 245 7.63 7.99 -18.14
CA GLY A 245 8.50 6.80 -18.14
C GLY A 245 8.49 6.04 -16.81
N SER A 246 8.54 6.76 -15.68
CA SER A 246 8.46 6.15 -14.35
C SER A 246 7.10 5.50 -14.07
N GLY A 247 6.01 6.08 -14.56
CA GLY A 247 4.67 5.50 -14.46
C GLY A 247 4.52 4.21 -15.28
N LEU A 248 5.09 4.19 -16.49
CA LEU A 248 5.15 2.97 -17.33
C LEU A 248 5.93 1.85 -16.66
N ALA A 249 7.09 2.17 -16.06
CA ALA A 249 7.87 1.20 -15.30
C ALA A 249 7.09 0.65 -14.10
N ALA A 250 6.34 1.50 -13.38
CA ALA A 250 5.50 1.07 -12.27
C ALA A 250 4.38 0.10 -12.70
N ILE A 251 3.79 0.29 -13.89
CA ILE A 251 2.81 -0.65 -14.46
C ILE A 251 3.46 -2.00 -14.76
N ILE A 252 4.66 -2.02 -15.36
CA ILE A 252 5.36 -3.26 -15.65
C ILE A 252 5.65 -4.02 -14.35
N MET A 253 6.09 -3.31 -13.31
CA MET A 253 6.34 -3.90 -12.00
C MET A 253 5.08 -4.45 -11.34
N SER A 254 3.91 -3.82 -11.52
CA SER A 254 2.66 -4.29 -10.91
C SER A 254 2.24 -5.67 -11.43
N LEU A 255 2.55 -6.00 -12.68
CA LEU A 255 2.32 -7.34 -13.27
C LEU A 255 3.13 -8.43 -12.58
N MET A 256 4.29 -8.09 -12.03
CA MET A 256 5.12 -9.03 -11.27
C MET A 256 4.59 -9.22 -9.84
N VAL A 257 4.11 -8.14 -9.22
CA VAL A 257 3.59 -8.13 -7.85
C VAL A 257 2.28 -8.92 -7.73
N GLU A 258 1.50 -9.05 -8.80
CA GLU A 258 0.26 -9.83 -8.77
C GLU A 258 0.46 -11.30 -8.38
N LYS A 259 1.63 -11.86 -8.66
CA LYS A 259 1.99 -13.25 -8.33
C LYS A 259 2.46 -13.41 -6.88
N LEU A 260 2.61 -12.32 -6.14
CA LEU A 260 3.04 -12.31 -4.75
C LEU A 260 1.80 -12.25 -3.85
N GLY A 261 1.90 -12.79 -2.63
CA GLY A 261 0.77 -12.97 -1.69
C GLY A 261 0.05 -11.69 -1.26
N SER A 262 0.05 -11.36 0.04
CA SER A 262 -0.58 -10.10 0.49
C SER A 262 0.23 -8.90 0.00
N ILE A 263 -0.41 -7.99 -0.76
CA ILE A 263 0.24 -6.86 -1.43
C ILE A 263 0.86 -5.91 -0.41
N HIS A 264 0.13 -5.58 0.66
CA HIS A 264 0.60 -4.68 1.71
C HIS A 264 1.92 -5.17 2.32
N HIS A 265 2.00 -6.46 2.65
CA HIS A 265 3.19 -7.05 3.26
C HIS A 265 4.41 -7.04 2.33
N VAL A 266 4.20 -7.31 1.05
CA VAL A 266 5.25 -7.26 0.03
C VAL A 266 5.76 -5.83 -0.14
N ALA A 267 4.85 -4.88 -0.31
CA ALA A 267 5.17 -3.47 -0.51
C ALA A 267 5.96 -2.90 0.68
N SER A 268 5.49 -3.13 1.91
CA SER A 268 6.19 -2.68 3.12
C SER A 268 7.58 -3.31 3.27
N SER A 269 7.75 -4.59 2.92
CA SER A 269 9.05 -5.26 3.01
C SER A 269 10.07 -4.65 2.03
N ILE A 270 9.66 -4.43 0.78
CA ILE A 270 10.53 -3.83 -0.25
C ILE A 270 10.84 -2.37 0.09
N LEU A 271 9.82 -1.60 0.48
CA LEU A 271 9.98 -0.19 0.85
C LEU A 271 11.00 -0.05 1.98
N SER A 272 10.82 -0.82 3.06
CA SER A 272 11.70 -0.76 4.25
C SER A 272 13.14 -1.15 3.94
N ALA A 273 13.35 -2.11 3.03
CA ALA A 273 14.70 -2.56 2.69
C ALA A 273 15.54 -1.51 1.95
N ILE A 274 14.87 -0.60 1.22
CA ILE A 274 15.53 0.49 0.48
C ILE A 274 15.53 1.76 1.32
N SER A 275 14.40 2.09 1.95
CA SER A 275 14.26 3.31 2.73
C SER A 275 15.11 3.29 3.99
N GLY A 276 15.28 2.14 4.65
CA GLY A 276 16.04 2.01 5.90
C GLY A 276 17.49 2.49 5.77
N PRO A 277 18.29 1.90 4.86
CA PRO A 277 19.65 2.36 4.54
C PRO A 277 19.72 3.85 4.18
N LEU A 278 18.77 4.33 3.38
CA LEU A 278 18.72 5.73 2.95
C LEU A 278 18.46 6.68 4.12
N SER A 279 17.50 6.36 5.00
CA SER A 279 17.25 7.11 6.23
C SER A 279 18.49 7.11 7.13
N GLY A 280 19.18 5.97 7.26
CA GLY A 280 20.43 5.87 8.01
C GLY A 280 21.53 6.78 7.46
N LEU A 281 21.63 6.92 6.14
CA LEU A 281 22.54 7.84 5.48
C LEU A 281 22.23 9.30 5.83
N PHE A 282 20.95 9.71 5.74
CA PHE A 282 20.54 11.07 6.12
C PHE A 282 20.77 11.36 7.61
N ILE A 283 20.41 10.43 8.50
CA ILE A 283 20.60 10.59 9.94
C ILE A 283 22.10 10.71 10.27
N SER A 284 22.95 9.93 9.62
CA SER A 284 24.40 10.03 9.79
C SER A 284 24.92 11.40 9.35
N GLY A 285 24.44 11.91 8.21
CA GLY A 285 24.82 13.23 7.71
C GLY A 285 24.37 14.39 8.60
N ILE A 286 23.22 14.27 9.28
CA ILE A 286 22.69 15.32 10.17
C ILE A 286 23.29 15.24 11.57
N CYS A 287 23.33 14.05 12.15
CA CYS A 287 23.61 13.86 13.59
C CYS A 287 25.06 13.46 13.88
N MET A 288 25.81 12.95 12.89
CA MET A 288 27.14 12.38 13.09
C MET A 288 28.21 13.15 12.31
N PRO A 289 28.65 14.32 12.78
CA PRO A 289 29.64 15.15 12.08
C PRO A 289 31.03 14.48 11.94
N TRP A 290 31.30 13.42 12.70
CA TRP A 290 32.54 12.64 12.62
C TRP A 290 32.55 11.58 11.50
N VAL A 291 31.45 11.38 10.78
CA VAL A 291 31.37 10.39 9.71
C VAL A 291 31.93 10.98 8.41
N SER A 292 32.94 10.32 7.83
CA SER A 292 33.49 10.70 6.53
C SER A 292 32.56 10.28 5.38
N ALA A 293 32.66 10.95 4.22
CA ALA A 293 31.86 10.62 3.04
C ALA A 293 32.05 9.16 2.58
N GLN A 294 33.29 8.66 2.64
CA GLN A 294 33.58 7.25 2.32
C GLN A 294 32.92 6.30 3.32
N GLY A 295 32.97 6.60 4.62
CA GLY A 295 32.30 5.81 5.65
C GLY A 295 30.78 5.77 5.46
N ALA A 296 30.17 6.92 5.10
CA ALA A 296 28.75 7.02 4.81
C ALA A 296 28.34 6.16 3.59
N ILE A 297 29.10 6.21 2.49
CA ILE A 297 28.83 5.40 1.29
C ILE A 297 28.96 3.91 1.58
N VAL A 298 30.04 3.49 2.25
CA VAL A 298 30.24 2.08 2.61
C VAL A 298 29.13 1.59 3.55
N GLY A 299 28.77 2.37 4.58
CA GLY A 299 27.66 2.06 5.47
C GLY A 299 26.32 1.91 4.75
N PHE A 300 26.00 2.82 3.83
CA PHE A 300 24.81 2.73 2.99
C PHE A 300 24.81 1.46 2.12
N LEU A 301 25.89 1.18 1.39
CA LEU A 301 25.95 0.01 0.50
C LEU A 301 25.87 -1.31 1.28
N THR A 302 26.59 -1.42 2.38
CA THR A 302 26.57 -2.64 3.23
C THR A 302 25.18 -2.87 3.83
N SER A 303 24.53 -1.83 4.36
CA SER A 303 23.18 -1.93 4.92
C SER A 303 22.12 -2.23 3.86
N LEU A 304 22.27 -1.69 2.64
CA LEU A 304 21.40 -2.00 1.51
C LEU A 304 21.51 -3.48 1.10
N VAL A 305 22.74 -3.99 0.93
CA VAL A 305 22.98 -5.41 0.60
C VAL A 305 22.39 -6.31 1.69
N PHE A 306 22.63 -6.00 2.96
CA PHE A 306 22.10 -6.76 4.08
C PHE A 306 20.56 -6.76 4.10
N SER A 307 19.93 -5.59 3.91
CA SER A 307 18.47 -5.45 3.91
C SER A 307 17.81 -6.22 2.76
N VAL A 308 18.39 -6.12 1.56
CA VAL A 308 17.94 -6.87 0.39
C VAL A 308 18.11 -8.39 0.61
N TRP A 309 19.24 -8.83 1.18
CA TRP A 309 19.45 -10.24 1.52
C TRP A 309 18.39 -10.77 2.50
N VAL A 310 18.04 -10.01 3.54
CA VAL A 310 16.99 -10.38 4.49
C VAL A 310 15.63 -10.51 3.81
N VAL A 311 15.26 -9.55 2.95
CA VAL A 311 13.97 -9.58 2.24
C VAL A 311 13.90 -10.71 1.23
N ILE A 312 14.96 -10.92 0.44
CA ILE A 312 15.01 -12.05 -0.51
C ILE A 312 14.97 -13.38 0.24
N GLY A 313 15.75 -13.53 1.31
CA GLY A 313 15.75 -14.73 2.14
C GLY A 313 14.38 -15.04 2.74
N LYS A 314 13.64 -14.01 3.16
CA LYS A 314 12.25 -14.12 3.60
C LYS A 314 11.34 -14.65 2.48
N PHE A 315 11.44 -14.14 1.26
CA PHE A 315 10.64 -14.61 0.13
C PHE A 315 11.01 -16.04 -0.31
N LEU A 316 12.29 -16.39 -0.33
CA LEU A 316 12.77 -17.72 -0.71
C LEU A 316 12.32 -18.82 0.26
N ARG A 317 12.22 -18.51 1.56
CA ARG A 317 11.73 -19.46 2.58
C ARG A 317 10.20 -19.59 2.63
N GLY A 318 9.52 -19.35 1.51
CA GLY A 318 8.05 -19.42 1.43
C GLY A 318 7.33 -18.22 2.04
N GLY A 319 8.03 -17.10 2.26
CA GLY A 319 7.41 -15.81 2.52
C GLY A 319 6.45 -15.78 3.68
N GLY A 320 6.79 -16.41 4.82
CA GLY A 320 6.05 -16.46 6.08
C GLY A 320 4.71 -15.74 6.06
N SER A 321 3.73 -16.31 5.35
CA SER A 321 2.35 -15.85 5.42
C SER A 321 1.89 -16.35 6.79
N PRO A 322 1.73 -15.46 7.79
CA PRO A 322 1.32 -15.89 9.11
C PRO A 322 0.05 -16.71 8.93
N ALA A 323 -0.02 -17.83 9.65
CA ALA A 323 -1.22 -18.64 9.69
C ALA A 323 -2.39 -17.69 9.95
N ARG A 324 -3.31 -17.60 8.99
CA ARG A 324 -4.49 -16.78 9.15
C ARG A 324 -5.26 -17.36 10.33
N LEU A 325 -5.65 -16.51 11.28
CA LEU A 325 -6.59 -16.92 12.30
C LEU A 325 -7.85 -17.48 11.62
N PRO A 326 -8.50 -18.48 12.23
CA PRO A 326 -9.59 -19.23 11.60
C PRO A 326 -10.73 -18.32 11.16
N LEU A 327 -11.33 -18.66 10.03
CA LEU A 327 -12.51 -18.04 9.43
C LEU A 327 -13.61 -19.11 9.35
N SER A 328 -14.87 -18.71 9.52
CA SER A 328 -16.00 -19.65 9.48
C SER A 328 -16.82 -19.51 8.20
N ILE A 329 -17.36 -20.64 7.75
CA ILE A 329 -18.30 -20.77 6.61
C ILE A 329 -19.63 -21.41 7.03
N GLU A 330 -19.83 -21.65 8.33
CA GLU A 330 -21.00 -22.38 8.86
C GLU A 330 -22.33 -21.72 8.51
N GLY A 331 -22.35 -20.40 8.35
CA GLY A 331 -23.53 -19.62 7.99
C GLY A 331 -23.68 -19.32 6.50
N CYS A 332 -22.83 -19.88 5.62
CA CYS A 332 -22.92 -19.61 4.19
C CYS A 332 -24.05 -20.42 3.52
N SER A 333 -24.98 -19.73 2.87
CA SER A 333 -26.00 -20.36 2.02
C SER A 333 -25.40 -20.76 0.66
N GLY A 334 -25.18 -22.06 0.46
CA GLY A 334 -24.78 -22.64 -0.83
C GLY A 334 -24.11 -24.02 -0.71
N ASN A 335 -24.20 -24.85 -1.76
CA ASN A 335 -23.55 -26.17 -1.86
C ASN A 335 -22.00 -26.01 -1.95
N LEU A 336 -21.35 -25.75 -0.81
CA LEU A 336 -19.89 -25.56 -0.69
C LEU A 336 -19.08 -26.87 -0.77
N THR A 337 -19.76 -28.01 -0.95
CA THR A 337 -19.18 -29.33 -1.19
C THR A 337 -18.26 -29.40 -2.40
N HIS A 338 -18.42 -28.51 -3.39
CA HIS A 338 -17.58 -28.50 -4.58
C HIS A 338 -16.18 -27.89 -4.36
N PHE A 339 -16.00 -27.04 -3.34
CA PHE A 339 -14.69 -26.43 -3.05
C PHE A 339 -13.76 -27.40 -2.28
N PHE A 340 -14.32 -28.18 -1.35
CA PHE A 340 -13.55 -29.17 -0.57
C PHE A 340 -12.94 -30.28 -1.44
N ASN A 341 -13.66 -30.76 -2.47
CA ASN A 341 -13.13 -31.81 -3.35
C ASN A 341 -11.92 -31.36 -4.18
N THR A 342 -11.83 -30.07 -4.55
CA THR A 342 -10.65 -29.53 -5.25
C THR A 342 -9.45 -29.34 -4.34
N THR A 343 -9.64 -28.92 -3.08
CA THR A 343 -8.53 -28.69 -2.15
C THR A 343 -7.94 -30.00 -1.63
N VAL A 344 -8.78 -31.02 -1.42
CA VAL A 344 -8.34 -32.36 -0.98
C VAL A 344 -7.66 -33.13 -2.13
N ASN A 345 -8.17 -33.05 -3.37
CA ASN A 345 -7.48 -33.67 -4.51
C ASN A 345 -6.15 -32.96 -4.85
N ASN A 346 -6.05 -31.64 -4.68
CA ASN A 346 -4.80 -30.91 -4.91
C ASN A 346 -3.77 -31.05 -3.78
N SER A 347 -4.20 -31.31 -2.53
CA SER A 347 -3.27 -31.64 -1.45
C SER A 347 -2.76 -33.08 -1.55
N LEU A 348 -3.61 -34.05 -1.89
CA LEU A 348 -3.20 -35.44 -2.10
C LEU A 348 -2.29 -35.61 -3.32
N THR A 349 -2.55 -34.90 -4.43
CA THR A 349 -1.66 -34.95 -5.61
C THR A 349 -0.32 -34.27 -5.38
N ASN A 350 -0.25 -33.18 -4.58
CA ASN A 350 1.02 -32.54 -4.23
C ASN A 350 1.84 -33.34 -3.20
N ILE A 351 1.18 -34.12 -2.32
CA ILE A 351 1.87 -35.06 -1.42
C ILE A 351 2.43 -36.25 -2.23
N LEU A 352 1.66 -36.79 -3.18
CA LEU A 352 2.13 -37.89 -4.03
C LEU A 352 3.22 -37.50 -5.05
N LEU A 353 3.29 -36.23 -5.48
CA LEU A 353 4.34 -35.75 -6.39
C LEU A 353 5.63 -35.31 -5.69
N THR A 354 5.60 -35.04 -4.38
CA THR A 354 6.80 -34.67 -3.62
C THR A 354 7.59 -35.89 -3.14
N ASP A 355 6.93 -37.04 -2.90
CA ASP A 355 7.61 -38.28 -2.49
C ASP A 355 8.26 -39.05 -3.65
N VAL A 356 7.82 -38.87 -4.89
CA VAL A 356 8.39 -39.60 -6.05
C VAL A 356 9.72 -39.00 -6.53
N HIS A 357 10.02 -37.74 -6.22
CA HIS A 357 11.24 -37.05 -6.67
C HIS A 357 12.45 -37.14 -5.73
N LEU A 358 12.33 -37.81 -4.57
CA LEU A 358 13.43 -37.92 -3.59
C LEU A 358 14.04 -39.33 -3.44
N VAL A 359 13.57 -40.34 -4.19
CA VAL A 359 14.05 -41.75 -4.00
C VAL A 359 15.01 -42.26 -5.09
N ASN A 360 15.27 -41.52 -6.17
CA ASN A 360 16.15 -42.01 -7.25
C ASN A 360 17.42 -41.17 -7.45
N ILE A 361 18.31 -41.16 -6.45
CA ILE A 361 19.75 -40.99 -6.66
C ILE A 361 20.48 -41.95 -5.70
N SER A 362 20.76 -43.15 -6.18
CA SER A 362 21.80 -44.03 -5.64
C SER A 362 22.42 -44.84 -6.79
N VAL A 363 23.74 -45.03 -6.66
CA VAL A 363 24.74 -45.61 -7.58
C VAL A 363 25.48 -44.59 -8.43
#